data_AF-A0AAN9YEM8-F1
#
_entry.id   AF-A0AAN9YEM8-F1
#
_cell.length_a   1.000
_cell.length_b   1.000
_cell.length_c   1.000
_cell.angle_alpha   90.00
_cell.angle_beta   90.00
_cell.angle_gamma   90.00
#
_symmetry.space_group_name_H-M   'P 1'
#
loop_
_entity.id
_entity.type
_entity.pdbx_description
1 polymer ?
#
loop_
_entity_poly.entity_id
_entity_poly.type
_entity_poly.pdbx_seq_one_letter_code
_entity_poly.pdbx_strand_id
1 'polypeptide(L)'
;MSRGAEPPDEVQIPPGHAHMPAPLTSDRSCSCLADLYLALDSLGHLPTEVGAAIRVARCASKAAHDAVQCQICSPPITETMKVPISGLQNTMILGALFPSIADAYQRILDMVEHQTARAIGGRRQLHFDLPGYGGIWGQLGSFEYRSNTDRYKDVWMEPAMWRLTVRALLKMDVYGINCKPGCSAYCGGARLEVSHLGLKDIIAQMEERSRLQHADIDAMIEAGLLPPTGPGGVPVPHSHEYNGEEPHCRRIIKIAREAVDRLVVA
;
A
#
# COMPACT_ATOMS: atom_id res chain seq x y z
N MET A 1 -26.78 15.13 -67.18
CA MET A 1 -27.63 13.93 -67.03
C MET A 1 -26.71 12.73 -66.88
N SER A 2 -26.96 11.93 -65.83
CA SER A 2 -26.66 10.49 -65.66
C SER A 2 -25.26 9.94 -65.94
N ARG A 3 -24.61 9.43 -64.88
CA ARG A 3 -24.35 7.99 -64.60
C ARG A 3 -23.12 7.44 -65.36
N GLY A 4 -22.26 6.61 -64.81
CA GLY A 4 -22.33 5.84 -63.57
C GLY A 4 -20.95 5.28 -63.24
N ALA A 5 -20.81 4.88 -61.98
CA ALA A 5 -19.62 4.29 -61.40
C ALA A 5 -19.37 2.86 -61.92
N GLU A 6 -18.12 2.57 -62.27
CA GLU A 6 -17.56 1.21 -62.34
C GLU A 6 -16.96 0.84 -60.97
N PRO A 7 -17.17 -0.39 -60.46
CA PRO A 7 -16.40 -0.91 -59.34
C PRO A 7 -15.18 -1.69 -59.85
N PRO A 8 -14.00 -1.56 -59.24
CA PRO A 8 -12.91 -2.51 -59.49
C PRO A 8 -12.81 -3.57 -58.39
N ASP A 9 -12.70 -4.80 -58.88
CA ASP A 9 -11.95 -5.96 -58.38
C ASP A 9 -12.09 -6.41 -56.93
N GLU A 10 -12.85 -7.51 -56.82
CA GLU A 10 -12.88 -8.48 -55.75
C GLU A 10 -11.52 -9.19 -55.64
N VAL A 11 -10.66 -8.73 -54.73
CA VAL A 11 -9.40 -9.41 -54.39
C VAL A 11 -9.71 -10.64 -53.52
N GLN A 12 -9.47 -11.82 -54.10
CA GLN A 12 -9.51 -13.11 -53.41
C GLN A 12 -8.46 -13.19 -52.30
N ILE A 13 -8.90 -13.46 -51.07
CA ILE A 13 -8.05 -13.73 -49.90
C ILE A 13 -7.86 -15.26 -49.78
N PRO A 14 -6.62 -15.78 -49.67
CA PRO A 14 -6.39 -17.21 -49.45
C PRO A 14 -6.69 -17.63 -47.99
N PRO A 15 -7.18 -18.86 -47.74
CA PRO A 15 -7.56 -19.30 -46.41
C PRO A 15 -6.36 -19.84 -45.63
N GLY A 16 -6.33 -19.54 -44.33
CA GLY A 16 -5.78 -20.45 -43.34
C GLY A 16 -4.30 -20.29 -43.00
N HIS A 17 -3.97 -19.25 -42.23
CA HIS A 17 -3.11 -19.47 -41.06
C HIS A 17 -3.86 -18.91 -39.86
N ALA A 18 -4.35 -19.82 -39.01
CA ALA A 18 -4.80 -19.48 -37.68
C ALA A 18 -3.67 -18.73 -36.98
N HIS A 19 -3.84 -17.41 -36.81
CA HIS A 19 -3.14 -16.69 -35.77
C HIS A 19 -3.66 -17.26 -34.45
N MET A 20 -3.01 -18.34 -34.00
CA MET A 20 -2.96 -18.66 -32.59
C MET A 20 -2.50 -17.37 -31.90
N PRO A 21 -3.29 -16.79 -30.97
CA PRO A 21 -2.76 -15.74 -30.13
C PRO A 21 -1.55 -16.36 -29.44
N ALA A 22 -0.37 -15.79 -29.70
CA ALA A 22 0.82 -16.09 -28.94
C ALA A 22 0.44 -16.05 -27.45
N PRO A 23 0.88 -17.01 -26.62
CA PRO A 23 0.63 -16.94 -25.20
C PRO A 23 1.11 -15.57 -24.72
N LEU A 24 0.21 -14.77 -24.15
CA LEU A 24 0.59 -13.61 -23.36
C LEU A 24 1.22 -14.13 -22.06
N THR A 25 2.36 -14.80 -22.15
CA THR A 25 3.30 -14.87 -21.04
C THR A 25 4.05 -13.55 -21.06
N SER A 26 3.38 -12.48 -20.63
CA SER A 26 4.15 -11.39 -20.04
C SER A 26 4.82 -11.99 -18.82
N ASP A 27 6.15 -11.93 -18.78
CA ASP A 27 6.93 -12.15 -17.56
C ASP A 27 6.36 -11.20 -16.50
N ARG A 28 5.45 -11.70 -15.66
CA ARG A 28 4.81 -10.90 -14.62
C ARG A 28 5.80 -10.76 -13.47
N SER A 29 6.74 -9.82 -13.59
CA SER A 29 7.64 -9.43 -12.50
C SER A 29 7.09 -8.22 -11.74
N CYS A 30 7.07 -8.27 -10.40
CA CYS A 30 6.77 -7.13 -9.52
C CYS A 30 8.08 -6.47 -9.03
N SER A 31 8.09 -5.14 -8.86
CA SER A 31 9.22 -4.40 -8.24
C SER A 31 9.14 -4.34 -6.71
N CYS A 32 8.08 -4.87 -6.10
CA CYS A 32 7.75 -4.68 -4.69
C CYS A 32 8.92 -5.02 -3.75
N LEU A 33 9.69 -6.08 -4.03
CA LEU A 33 10.82 -6.44 -3.18
C LEU A 33 11.87 -5.32 -3.13
N ALA A 34 12.23 -4.77 -4.29
CA ALA A 34 13.17 -3.66 -4.39
C ALA A 34 12.62 -2.41 -3.72
N ASP A 35 11.34 -2.09 -3.95
CA ASP A 35 10.67 -0.94 -3.35
C ASP A 35 10.63 -1.02 -1.82
N LEU A 36 10.40 -2.21 -1.26
CA LEU A 36 10.42 -2.45 0.18
C LEU A 36 11.82 -2.27 0.79
N TYR A 37 12.88 -2.73 0.12
CA TYR A 37 14.26 -2.50 0.57
C TYR A 37 14.65 -1.02 0.53
N LEU A 38 14.29 -0.32 -0.56
CA LEU A 38 14.53 1.12 -0.68
C LEU A 38 13.77 1.92 0.38
N ALA A 39 12.55 1.50 0.71
CA ALA A 39 11.76 2.08 1.79
C ALA A 39 12.44 1.89 3.15
N LEU A 40 12.93 0.68 3.46
CA LEU A 40 13.68 0.40 4.68
C LEU A 40 14.93 1.28 4.80
N ASP A 41 15.73 1.35 3.74
CA ASP A 41 16.95 2.16 3.73
C ASP A 41 16.65 3.65 3.95
N SER A 42 15.60 4.15 3.30
CA SER A 42 15.17 5.55 3.44
C SER A 42 14.70 5.88 4.86
N LEU A 43 13.99 4.95 5.53
CA LEU A 43 13.57 5.11 6.93
C LEU A 43 14.76 5.07 7.90
N GLY A 44 15.79 4.28 7.56
CA GLY A 44 17.07 4.27 8.29
C GLY A 44 17.78 5.63 8.25
N HIS A 45 17.67 6.33 7.12
CA HIS A 45 18.33 7.62 6.86
C HIS A 45 17.33 8.77 6.79
N LEU A 46 16.51 8.91 7.84
CA LEU A 46 15.44 9.91 7.87
C LEU A 46 15.98 11.35 7.77
N PRO A 47 15.47 12.19 6.85
CA PRO A 47 15.87 13.59 6.74
C PRO A 47 15.59 14.41 8.01
N THR A 48 16.34 15.49 8.22
CA THR A 48 16.16 16.40 9.36
C THR A 48 15.00 17.39 9.19
N GLU A 49 14.54 17.59 7.96
CA GLU A 49 13.41 18.47 7.66
C GLU A 49 12.09 17.69 7.78
N VAL A 50 11.15 18.20 8.58
CA VAL A 50 9.89 17.51 8.90
C VAL A 50 9.13 17.10 7.64
N GLY A 51 8.95 17.99 6.67
CA GLY A 51 8.22 17.67 5.45
C GLY A 51 8.85 16.56 4.61
N ALA A 52 10.18 16.54 4.51
CA ALA A 52 10.91 15.50 3.80
C ALA A 52 10.84 14.16 4.54
N ALA A 53 10.95 14.17 5.88
CA ALA A 53 10.79 12.99 6.72
C ALA A 53 9.38 12.38 6.61
N ILE A 54 8.34 13.22 6.64
CA ILE A 54 6.95 12.80 6.42
C ILE A 54 6.78 12.12 5.07
N ARG A 55 7.34 12.71 4.01
CA ARG A 55 7.29 12.12 2.67
C ARG A 55 7.94 10.75 2.63
N VAL A 56 9.11 10.57 3.25
CA VAL A 56 9.79 9.26 3.35
C VAL A 56 8.90 8.23 4.05
N ALA A 57 8.34 8.56 5.21
CA ALA A 57 7.46 7.66 5.96
C ALA A 57 6.22 7.25 5.14
N ARG A 58 5.60 8.20 4.44
CA ARG A 58 4.45 7.94 3.57
C ARG A 58 4.78 7.12 2.34
N CYS A 59 5.92 7.37 1.70
CA CYS A 59 6.41 6.53 0.59
C CYS A 59 6.63 5.08 1.05
N ALA A 60 7.16 4.88 2.25
CA ALA A 60 7.30 3.54 2.83
C ALA A 60 5.95 2.88 3.14
N SER A 61 4.99 3.62 3.72
CA SER A 61 3.61 3.14 3.91
C SER A 61 2.97 2.72 2.58
N LYS A 62 3.18 3.50 1.51
CA LYS A 62 2.69 3.18 0.17
C LYS A 62 3.35 1.93 -0.40
N ALA A 63 4.67 1.80 -0.29
CA ALA A 63 5.38 0.60 -0.74
C ALA A 63 4.87 -0.66 0.00
N ALA A 64 4.60 -0.55 1.31
CA ALA A 64 4.00 -1.62 2.09
C ALA A 64 2.61 -2.00 1.56
N HIS A 65 1.74 -1.00 1.38
CA HIS A 65 0.40 -1.20 0.81
C HIS A 65 0.45 -1.87 -0.57
N ASP A 66 1.29 -1.38 -1.48
CA ASP A 66 1.38 -1.89 -2.84
C ASP A 66 1.92 -3.33 -2.86
N ALA A 67 2.92 -3.62 -2.03
CA ALA A 67 3.44 -4.98 -1.87
C ALA A 67 2.39 -5.94 -1.29
N VAL A 68 1.57 -5.45 -0.35
CA VAL A 68 0.41 -6.18 0.13
C VAL A 68 -0.54 -6.37 -1.06
N GLN A 69 -1.08 -5.36 -1.71
CA GLN A 69 -2.08 -5.55 -2.79
C GLN A 69 -1.59 -6.26 -4.07
N CYS A 70 -0.29 -6.54 -4.19
CA CYS A 70 0.30 -7.13 -5.39
C CYS A 70 -0.05 -8.62 -5.59
N GLN A 71 -0.86 -8.89 -6.61
CA GLN A 71 -1.26 -10.24 -7.02
C GLN A 71 -0.10 -11.09 -7.58
N ILE A 72 1.00 -10.45 -8.01
CA ILE A 72 2.20 -11.18 -8.48
C ILE A 72 2.97 -11.75 -7.29
N CYS A 73 3.14 -10.93 -6.24
CA CYS A 73 3.95 -11.34 -5.10
C CYS A 73 3.14 -12.22 -4.12
N SER A 74 1.81 -12.29 -4.26
CA SER A 74 0.93 -13.19 -3.48
C SER A 74 -0.23 -13.68 -4.35
N PRO A 75 0.01 -14.59 -5.31
CA PRO A 75 -1.05 -15.14 -6.15
C PRO A 75 -2.00 -16.02 -5.33
N PRO A 76 -3.27 -16.18 -5.76
CA PRO A 76 -4.18 -17.14 -5.17
C PRO A 76 -3.57 -18.56 -5.20
N ILE A 77 -3.61 -19.25 -4.06
CA ILE A 77 -3.00 -20.60 -3.91
C ILE A 77 -3.63 -21.61 -4.87
N THR A 78 -4.91 -21.43 -5.18
CA THR A 78 -5.70 -22.28 -6.06
C THR A 78 -5.16 -22.40 -7.49
N GLU A 79 -4.31 -21.46 -7.93
CA GLU A 79 -3.78 -21.42 -9.29
C GLU A 79 -2.43 -22.11 -9.47
N THR A 80 -1.54 -22.06 -8.48
CA THR A 80 -0.13 -22.45 -8.67
C THR A 80 0.30 -23.66 -7.85
N MET A 81 -0.42 -24.00 -6.77
CA MET A 81 0.00 -25.01 -5.77
C MET A 81 1.44 -24.81 -5.24
N LYS A 82 2.00 -23.62 -5.46
CA LYS A 82 3.38 -23.23 -5.18
C LYS A 82 3.41 -21.81 -4.64
N VAL A 83 3.98 -21.65 -3.45
CA VAL A 83 4.18 -20.32 -2.87
C VAL A 83 5.49 -19.73 -3.40
N PRO A 84 5.46 -18.58 -4.09
CA PRO A 84 6.67 -17.97 -4.64
C PRO A 84 7.58 -17.47 -3.51
N ILE A 85 8.89 -17.62 -3.69
CA ILE A 85 9.90 -17.14 -2.73
C ILE A 85 9.80 -15.63 -2.49
N SER A 86 9.41 -14.86 -3.51
CA SER A 86 9.20 -13.42 -3.43
C SER A 86 8.09 -13.05 -2.44
N GLY A 87 7.03 -13.86 -2.32
CA GLY A 87 5.98 -13.64 -1.32
C GLY A 87 6.47 -13.83 0.11
N LEU A 88 7.32 -14.85 0.34
CA LEU A 88 7.97 -15.06 1.62
C LEU A 88 8.92 -13.91 1.98
N GLN A 89 9.76 -13.49 1.04
CA GLN A 89 10.70 -12.39 1.21
C GLN A 89 9.99 -11.06 1.51
N ASN A 90 8.94 -10.74 0.75
CA ASN A 90 8.14 -9.54 0.98
C ASN A 90 7.50 -9.57 2.37
N THR A 91 6.97 -10.70 2.81
CA THR A 91 6.37 -10.83 4.15
C THR A 91 7.42 -10.59 5.24
N MET A 92 8.62 -11.16 5.12
CA MET A 92 9.71 -10.92 6.08
C MET A 92 10.11 -9.45 6.14
N ILE A 93 10.26 -8.81 4.99
CA ILE A 93 10.63 -7.39 4.93
C ILE A 93 9.53 -6.51 5.49
N LEU A 94 8.26 -6.78 5.19
CA LEU A 94 7.12 -6.08 5.79
C LEU A 94 7.17 -6.16 7.33
N GLY A 95 7.59 -7.30 7.88
CA GLY A 95 7.81 -7.49 9.31
C GLY A 95 8.84 -6.56 9.95
N ALA A 96 9.87 -6.16 9.20
CA ALA A 96 10.84 -5.15 9.64
C ALA A 96 10.37 -3.73 9.30
N LEU A 97 9.68 -3.56 8.17
CA LEU A 97 9.25 -2.27 7.65
C LEU A 97 8.22 -1.59 8.54
N PHE A 98 7.20 -2.30 9.03
CA PHE A 98 6.18 -1.69 9.90
C PHE A 98 6.77 -1.14 11.21
N PRO A 99 7.63 -1.89 11.94
CA PRO A 99 8.39 -1.32 13.05
C PRO A 99 9.22 -0.09 12.69
N SER A 100 9.94 -0.13 11.55
CA SER A 100 10.73 1.02 11.09
C SER A 100 9.87 2.24 10.75
N ILE A 101 8.70 2.03 10.13
CA ILE A 101 7.73 3.10 9.85
C ILE A 101 7.20 3.69 11.16
N ALA A 102 6.80 2.84 12.11
CA ALA A 102 6.28 3.29 13.40
C ALA A 102 7.31 4.14 14.15
N ASP A 103 8.57 3.69 14.18
CA ASP A 103 9.67 4.44 14.79
C ASP A 103 9.97 5.75 14.05
N ALA A 104 9.91 5.77 12.72
CA ALA A 104 10.05 7.01 11.94
C ALA A 104 8.94 8.01 12.24
N TYR A 105 7.67 7.58 12.35
CA TYR A 105 6.57 8.46 12.75
C TYR A 105 6.75 9.02 14.17
N GLN A 106 7.27 8.22 15.11
CA GLN A 106 7.60 8.72 16.44
C GLN A 106 8.67 9.81 16.38
N ARG A 107 9.76 9.58 15.63
CA ARG A 107 10.82 10.59 15.42
C ARG A 107 10.27 11.86 14.76
N ILE A 108 9.39 11.74 13.79
CA ILE A 108 8.73 12.87 13.11
C ILE A 108 7.88 13.67 14.11
N LEU A 109 7.14 13.02 15.00
CA LEU A 109 6.35 13.70 16.03
C LEU A 109 7.27 14.54 16.94
N ASP A 110 8.41 14.00 17.34
CA ASP A 110 9.38 14.75 18.13
C ASP A 110 9.92 15.95 17.33
N MET A 111 10.26 15.76 16.05
CA MET A 111 10.71 16.85 15.17
C MET A 111 9.65 17.96 15.05
N VAL A 112 8.37 17.60 14.94
CA VAL A 112 7.24 18.54 14.88
C VAL A 112 7.15 19.37 16.16
N GLU A 113 7.26 18.77 17.34
CA GLU A 113 7.24 19.50 18.61
C GLU A 113 8.45 20.44 18.73
N HIS A 114 9.66 19.98 18.38
CA HIS A 114 10.86 20.81 18.41
C HIS A 114 10.77 21.99 17.42
N GLN A 115 10.32 21.75 16.19
CA GLN A 115 10.17 22.80 15.18
C GLN A 115 9.12 23.83 15.61
N THR A 116 8.02 23.39 16.21
CA THR A 116 6.98 24.26 16.75
C THR A 116 7.53 25.14 17.88
N ALA A 117 8.21 24.55 18.87
CA ALA A 117 8.80 25.29 19.98
C ALA A 117 9.81 26.35 19.51
N ARG A 118 10.69 25.98 18.57
CA ARG A 118 11.64 26.91 17.94
C ARG A 118 10.94 28.06 17.21
N ALA A 119 9.85 27.77 16.51
CA ALA A 119 9.10 28.79 15.79
C ALA A 119 8.35 29.76 16.71
N ILE A 120 7.78 29.27 17.82
CA ILE A 120 7.16 30.11 18.86
C ILE A 120 8.22 31.03 19.49
N GLY A 121 9.37 30.48 19.90
CA GLY A 121 10.45 31.28 20.49
C GLY A 121 11.01 32.33 19.52
N GLY A 122 11.05 32.00 18.23
CA GLY A 122 11.48 32.91 17.17
C GLY A 122 10.39 33.83 16.59
N ARG A 123 9.14 33.76 17.08
CA ARG A 123 7.96 34.47 16.54
C ARG A 123 7.85 34.40 15.02
N ARG A 124 8.11 33.23 14.45
CA ARG A 124 8.06 32.99 13.00
C ARG A 124 6.93 32.04 12.64
N GLN A 125 6.36 32.23 11.45
CA GLN A 125 5.41 31.29 10.88
C GLN A 125 6.14 30.06 10.32
N LEU A 126 5.38 28.98 10.16
CA LEU A 126 5.85 27.73 9.58
C LEU A 126 5.19 27.49 8.24
N HIS A 127 5.97 26.93 7.32
CA HIS A 127 5.53 26.57 5.98
C HIS A 127 4.91 25.17 6.00
N PHE A 128 3.78 25.04 5.31
CA PHE A 128 3.05 23.81 5.11
C PHE A 128 2.84 23.60 3.61
N ASP A 129 3.26 22.44 3.12
CA ASP A 129 3.10 22.05 1.72
C ASP A 129 2.68 20.59 1.64
N LEU A 130 1.37 20.37 1.49
CA LEU A 130 0.79 19.03 1.47
C LEU A 130 1.33 18.16 0.31
N PRO A 131 1.45 18.67 -0.94
CA PRO A 131 2.17 17.99 -2.00
C PRO A 131 3.62 17.62 -1.63
N GLY A 132 4.36 18.54 -1.02
CA GLY A 132 5.73 18.31 -0.54
C GLY A 132 5.85 17.22 0.52
N TYR A 133 4.78 16.98 1.28
CA TYR A 133 4.67 15.93 2.30
C TYR A 133 4.22 14.59 1.71
N GLY A 134 4.21 14.43 0.39
CA GLY A 134 3.79 13.22 -0.31
C GLY A 134 2.31 13.20 -0.72
N GLY A 135 1.57 14.29 -0.52
CA GLY A 135 0.18 14.42 -0.94
C GLY A 135 -0.80 13.52 -0.17
N ILE A 136 -1.94 13.21 -0.78
CA ILE A 136 -2.89 12.22 -0.28
C ILE A 136 -2.83 11.02 -1.21
N TRP A 137 -2.82 9.82 -0.67
CA TRP A 137 -2.76 8.57 -1.42
C TRP A 137 -3.95 7.67 -1.08
N GLY A 138 -4.28 6.70 -1.92
CA GLY A 138 -5.54 5.95 -1.86
C GLY A 138 -6.67 6.62 -2.68
N GLN A 139 -7.92 6.27 -2.40
CA GLN A 139 -9.08 6.74 -3.19
C GLN A 139 -9.23 8.28 -3.15
N LEU A 140 -8.82 8.88 -2.03
CA LEU A 140 -8.77 10.32 -1.82
C LEU A 140 -7.64 11.04 -2.59
N GLY A 141 -6.66 10.29 -3.11
CA GLY A 141 -5.59 10.77 -3.99
C GLY A 141 -5.88 10.60 -5.49
N SER A 142 -7.07 10.10 -5.87
CA SER A 142 -7.46 9.94 -7.27
C SER A 142 -7.46 11.29 -8.02
N PHE A 143 -7.26 11.25 -9.34
CA PHE A 143 -7.10 12.43 -10.21
C PHE A 143 -8.17 13.51 -10.02
N GLU A 144 -9.39 13.13 -9.63
CA GLU A 144 -10.52 14.05 -9.37
C GLU A 144 -10.32 14.93 -8.12
N TYR A 145 -9.46 14.52 -7.17
CA TYR A 145 -9.21 15.25 -5.92
C TYR A 145 -7.85 15.95 -5.86
N ARG A 146 -7.03 15.80 -6.90
CA ARG A 146 -5.72 16.47 -7.01
C ARG A 146 -5.86 18.01 -6.93
N SER A 147 -6.99 18.55 -7.43
CA SER A 147 -7.28 19.99 -7.33
C SER A 147 -7.53 20.48 -5.90
N ASN A 148 -7.88 19.59 -4.96
CA ASN A 148 -8.10 19.94 -3.55
C ASN A 148 -6.79 19.93 -2.75
N THR A 149 -5.81 19.10 -3.11
CA THR A 149 -4.48 19.11 -2.47
C THR A 149 -3.67 20.36 -2.85
N ASP A 150 -3.86 20.88 -4.07
CA ASP A 150 -3.19 22.10 -4.53
C ASP A 150 -3.59 23.35 -3.74
N ARG A 151 -4.77 23.34 -3.11
CA ARG A 151 -5.23 24.43 -2.21
C ARG A 151 -4.38 24.56 -0.96
N TYR A 152 -3.62 23.53 -0.61
CA TYR A 152 -2.74 23.48 0.54
C TYR A 152 -1.26 23.49 0.16
N LYS A 153 -0.97 23.96 -1.05
CA LYS A 153 0.39 24.23 -1.50
C LYS A 153 0.85 25.59 -0.97
N ASP A 154 2.07 25.63 -0.44
CA ASP A 154 2.75 26.86 -0.01
C ASP A 154 1.98 27.71 1.02
N VAL A 155 1.37 27.06 2.02
CA VAL A 155 0.60 27.75 3.07
C VAL A 155 1.51 28.10 4.24
N TRP A 156 1.50 29.36 4.64
CA TRP A 156 2.15 29.82 5.87
C TRP A 156 1.14 29.84 7.02
N MET A 157 1.53 29.28 8.16
CA MET A 157 0.65 29.07 9.30
C MET A 157 1.32 29.49 10.61
N GLU A 158 0.50 29.94 11.56
CA GLU A 158 0.92 30.08 12.95
C GLU A 158 1.41 28.74 13.51
N PRO A 159 2.47 28.71 14.34
CA PRO A 159 3.09 27.46 14.81
C PRO A 159 2.10 26.48 15.45
N ALA A 160 1.14 26.97 16.23
CA ALA A 160 0.12 26.14 16.85
C ALA A 160 -0.81 25.48 15.82
N MET A 161 -1.21 26.22 14.78
CA MET A 161 -2.03 25.69 13.69
C MET A 161 -1.26 24.67 12.86
N TRP A 162 -0.02 25.00 12.47
CA TRP A 162 0.86 24.08 11.75
C TRP A 162 1.01 22.75 12.50
N ARG A 163 1.29 22.81 13.81
CA ARG A 163 1.41 21.62 14.64
C ARG A 163 0.14 20.76 14.60
N LEU A 164 -1.02 21.38 14.78
CA LEU A 164 -2.31 20.69 14.73
C LEU A 164 -2.56 20.05 13.36
N THR A 165 -2.30 20.78 12.27
CA THR A 165 -2.49 20.28 10.90
C THR A 165 -1.55 19.11 10.60
N VAL A 166 -0.27 19.22 10.93
CA VAL A 166 0.69 18.13 10.72
C VAL A 166 0.34 16.93 11.58
N ARG A 167 0.01 17.09 12.86
CA ARG A 167 -0.42 15.96 13.71
C ARG A 167 -1.69 15.28 13.17
N ALA A 168 -2.66 16.06 12.67
CA ALA A 168 -3.85 15.50 12.03
C ALA A 168 -3.51 14.68 10.79
N LEU A 169 -2.53 15.12 10.00
CA LEU A 169 -2.02 14.38 8.85
C LEU A 169 -1.38 13.04 9.27
N LEU A 170 -0.51 13.06 10.28
CA LEU A 170 0.13 11.84 10.79
C LEU A 170 -0.90 10.89 11.41
N LYS A 171 -1.93 11.43 12.07
CA LYS A 171 -3.04 10.66 12.62
C LYS A 171 -3.81 9.94 11.52
N MET A 172 -4.09 10.63 10.41
CA MET A 172 -4.68 10.04 9.21
C MET A 172 -3.80 8.92 8.65
N ASP A 173 -2.49 9.11 8.55
CA ASP A 173 -1.58 8.08 8.04
C ASP A 173 -1.54 6.80 8.90
N VAL A 174 -1.70 6.93 10.21
CA VAL A 174 -1.66 5.79 11.14
C VAL A 174 -3.00 5.08 11.23
N TYR A 175 -4.08 5.82 11.46
CA TYR A 175 -5.40 5.25 11.77
C TYR A 175 -6.34 5.15 10.56
N GLY A 176 -6.01 5.82 9.46
CA GLY A 176 -6.87 5.91 8.29
C GLY A 176 -8.07 6.83 8.50
N ILE A 177 -8.85 7.00 7.43
CA ILE A 177 -10.16 7.65 7.43
C ILE A 177 -11.13 6.71 6.74
N ASN A 178 -12.03 6.13 7.52
CA ASN A 178 -13.14 5.33 7.02
C ASN A 178 -14.42 6.16 7.15
N CYS A 179 -14.75 6.93 6.12
CA CYS A 179 -16.08 7.53 6.04
C CYS A 179 -17.10 6.41 5.84
N LYS A 180 -17.86 6.07 6.88
CA LYS A 180 -18.95 5.10 6.78
C LYS A 180 -19.91 5.50 5.64
N PRO A 181 -20.50 4.53 4.90
CA PRO A 181 -21.56 4.80 3.93
C PRO A 181 -22.71 5.53 4.64
N GLY A 182 -22.78 6.85 4.45
CA GLY A 182 -23.70 7.74 5.16
C GLY A 182 -23.10 9.10 5.55
N CYS A 183 -21.78 9.17 5.77
CA CYS A 183 -21.07 10.44 5.96
C CYS A 183 -20.71 11.06 4.60
N SER A 184 -21.74 11.51 3.89
CA SER A 184 -21.61 12.28 2.66
C SER A 184 -21.04 13.67 2.97
N ALA A 185 -19.74 13.87 2.75
CA ALA A 185 -19.26 15.20 2.42
C ALA A 185 -19.81 15.53 1.02
N TYR A 186 -20.85 16.35 0.95
CA TYR A 186 -21.41 16.82 -0.32
C TYR A 186 -20.36 17.67 -1.04
N CYS A 187 -19.64 17.08 -1.98
CA CYS A 187 -18.87 17.79 -2.99
C CYS A 187 -19.32 17.31 -4.37
N GLY A 188 -20.20 18.06 -5.03
CA GLY A 188 -20.41 17.93 -6.47
C GLY A 188 -21.19 16.70 -6.97
N GLY A 189 -22.21 16.24 -6.24
CA GLY A 189 -23.25 15.36 -6.81
C GLY A 189 -22.93 13.87 -6.94
N ALA A 190 -21.71 13.42 -6.63
CA ALA A 190 -21.37 12.00 -6.55
C ALA A 190 -21.21 11.54 -5.08
N ARG A 191 -21.93 10.49 -4.68
CA ARG A 191 -21.68 9.75 -3.44
C ARG A 191 -20.37 8.97 -3.61
N LEU A 192 -19.23 9.56 -3.25
CA LEU A 192 -17.99 8.81 -3.12
C LEU A 192 -17.72 8.48 -1.65
N GLU A 193 -17.43 7.20 -1.39
CA GLU A 193 -16.84 6.77 -0.13
C GLU A 193 -15.41 7.30 -0.09
N VAL A 194 -15.21 8.38 0.67
CA VAL A 194 -13.88 8.94 0.93
C VAL A 194 -13.17 8.01 1.91
N SER A 195 -12.33 7.12 1.40
CA SER A 195 -11.48 6.26 2.23
C SER A 195 -9.99 6.61 2.04
N HIS A 196 -9.30 6.78 3.17
CA HIS A 196 -7.84 6.85 3.24
C HIS A 196 -7.38 5.68 4.12
N LEU A 197 -6.52 4.83 3.59
CA LEU A 197 -6.02 3.65 4.30
C LEU A 197 -4.85 4.05 5.19
N GLY A 198 -4.99 3.83 6.49
CA GLY A 198 -3.90 3.99 7.45
C GLY A 198 -3.06 2.73 7.59
N LEU A 199 -1.95 2.84 8.33
CA LEU A 199 -1.09 1.70 8.66
C LEU A 199 -1.87 0.54 9.29
N LYS A 200 -2.84 0.84 10.16
CA LYS A 200 -3.68 -0.19 10.78
C LYS A 200 -4.53 -0.95 9.76
N ASP A 201 -5.05 -0.25 8.74
CA ASP A 201 -5.83 -0.88 7.69
C ASP A 201 -4.94 -1.78 6.81
N ILE A 202 -3.70 -1.38 6.52
CA ILE A 202 -2.75 -2.22 5.74
C ILE A 202 -2.42 -3.51 6.51
N ILE A 203 -2.18 -3.42 7.83
CA ILE A 203 -1.94 -4.59 8.67
C ILE A 203 -3.17 -5.50 8.69
N ALA A 204 -4.38 -4.93 8.84
CA ALA A 204 -5.61 -5.71 8.76
C ALA A 204 -5.77 -6.44 7.41
N GLN A 205 -5.36 -5.82 6.31
CA GLN A 205 -5.34 -6.48 4.99
C GLN A 205 -4.33 -7.63 4.91
N MET A 206 -3.15 -7.49 5.53
CA MET A 206 -2.18 -8.58 5.64
C MET A 206 -2.72 -9.76 6.43
N GLU A 207 -3.41 -9.49 7.53
CA GLU A 207 -4.03 -10.49 8.39
C GLU A 207 -5.14 -11.23 7.67
N GLU A 208 -6.04 -10.49 7.05
CA GLU A 208 -7.16 -11.07 6.33
C GLU A 208 -6.66 -11.94 5.19
N ARG A 209 -5.66 -11.48 4.43
CA ARG A 209 -5.05 -12.32 3.40
C ARG A 209 -4.42 -13.57 3.98
N SER A 210 -3.60 -13.44 5.02
CA SER A 210 -2.96 -14.60 5.65
C SER A 210 -4.01 -15.60 6.12
N ARG A 211 -5.09 -15.11 6.74
CA ARG A 211 -6.22 -15.92 7.20
C ARG A 211 -6.90 -16.66 6.05
N LEU A 212 -7.23 -15.96 4.96
CA LEU A 212 -7.85 -16.57 3.77
C LEU A 212 -6.93 -17.60 3.14
N GLN A 213 -5.66 -17.26 2.96
CA GLN A 213 -4.65 -18.15 2.40
C GLN A 213 -4.51 -19.43 3.23
N HIS A 214 -4.51 -19.33 4.56
CA HIS A 214 -4.49 -20.49 5.44
C HIS A 214 -5.78 -21.32 5.34
N ALA A 215 -6.95 -20.68 5.29
CA ALA A 215 -8.23 -21.36 5.14
C ALA A 215 -8.32 -22.14 3.82
N ASP A 216 -7.79 -21.60 2.73
CA ASP A 216 -7.72 -22.30 1.44
C ASP A 216 -6.85 -23.56 1.53
N ILE A 217 -5.69 -23.47 2.20
CA ILE A 217 -4.80 -24.62 2.43
C ILE A 217 -5.51 -25.68 3.28
N ASP A 218 -6.19 -25.28 4.36
CA ASP A 218 -6.92 -26.21 5.22
C ASP A 218 -8.04 -26.92 4.47
N ALA A 219 -8.82 -26.18 3.67
CA ALA A 219 -9.89 -26.73 2.85
C ALA A 219 -9.36 -27.74 1.82
N MET A 220 -8.19 -27.47 1.23
CA MET A 220 -7.52 -28.43 0.34
C MET A 220 -7.13 -29.71 1.07
N ILE A 221 -6.54 -29.60 2.27
CA ILE A 221 -6.14 -30.75 3.09
C ILE A 221 -7.37 -31.57 3.50
N GLU A 222 -8.46 -30.91 3.91
CA GLU A 222 -9.72 -31.57 4.25
C GLU A 222 -10.35 -32.29 3.04
N ALA A 223 -10.21 -31.72 1.85
CA ALA A 223 -10.60 -32.36 0.58
C ALA A 223 -9.67 -33.52 0.16
N GLY A 224 -8.64 -33.85 0.96
CA GLY A 224 -7.68 -34.92 0.67
C GLY A 224 -6.63 -34.55 -0.38
N LEU A 225 -6.51 -33.27 -0.73
CA LEU A 225 -5.48 -32.76 -1.64
C LEU A 225 -4.17 -32.54 -0.88
N LEU A 226 -3.06 -32.59 -1.62
CA LEU A 226 -1.75 -32.28 -1.06
C LEU A 226 -1.62 -30.78 -0.78
N PRO A 227 -0.98 -30.39 0.34
CA PRO A 227 -0.76 -28.98 0.65
C PRO A 227 0.16 -28.33 -0.39
N PRO A 228 0.02 -27.01 -0.62
CA PRO A 228 0.94 -26.28 -1.46
C PRO A 228 2.38 -26.40 -0.97
N THR A 229 3.32 -26.34 -1.91
CA THR A 229 4.75 -26.43 -1.59
C THR A 229 5.40 -25.04 -1.64
N GLY A 230 6.26 -24.78 -0.67
CA GLY A 230 7.13 -23.62 -0.65
C GLY A 230 8.40 -23.81 -1.47
N PRO A 231 9.31 -22.83 -1.44
CA PRO A 231 10.65 -22.97 -2.01
C PRO A 231 11.37 -24.20 -1.44
N GLY A 232 11.92 -25.04 -2.31
CA GLY A 232 12.57 -26.29 -1.89
C GLY A 232 11.63 -27.49 -1.71
N GLY A 233 10.34 -27.37 -2.07
CA GLY A 233 9.39 -28.49 -2.06
C GLY A 233 8.83 -28.84 -0.68
N VAL A 234 9.11 -28.02 0.33
CA VAL A 234 8.60 -28.21 1.70
C VAL A 234 7.12 -27.83 1.74
N PRO A 235 6.23 -28.67 2.31
CA PRO A 235 4.83 -28.30 2.52
C PRO A 235 4.69 -27.02 3.32
N VAL A 236 3.81 -26.12 2.87
CA VAL A 236 3.54 -24.88 3.60
C VAL A 236 2.76 -25.22 4.87
N PRO A 237 3.13 -24.65 6.04
CA PRO A 237 2.37 -24.81 7.27
C PRO A 237 0.92 -24.33 7.09
N HIS A 238 -0.03 -25.17 7.50
CA HIS A 238 -1.46 -24.89 7.45
C HIS A 238 -1.93 -24.24 8.78
N SER A 239 -3.21 -23.89 8.93
CA SER A 239 -3.64 -23.06 10.07
C SER A 239 -3.58 -23.78 11.42
N HIS A 240 -3.69 -25.11 11.38
CA HIS A 240 -3.45 -25.95 12.55
C HIS A 240 -1.98 -25.90 12.91
N GLU A 241 -1.72 -25.69 14.20
CA GLU A 241 -0.40 -25.74 14.80
C GLU A 241 0.33 -27.03 14.39
N TYR A 242 1.16 -26.96 13.35
CA TYR A 242 2.03 -28.06 13.01
C TYR A 242 3.06 -28.14 14.14
N ASN A 243 2.92 -29.12 15.03
CA ASN A 243 3.70 -29.29 16.28
C ASN A 243 3.47 -28.22 17.38
N GLY A 244 2.31 -27.55 17.44
CA GLY A 244 2.07 -26.54 18.49
C GLY A 244 2.64 -25.15 18.20
N GLU A 245 3.25 -24.94 17.02
CA GLU A 245 3.86 -23.66 16.65
C GLU A 245 3.00 -22.83 15.68
N GLU A 246 2.86 -21.54 15.97
CA GLU A 246 2.16 -20.57 15.13
C GLU A 246 2.94 -20.32 13.81
N PRO A 247 2.25 -20.30 12.64
CA PRO A 247 2.86 -20.00 11.35
C PRO A 247 3.68 -18.70 11.35
N HIS A 248 4.84 -18.73 10.71
CA HIS A 248 5.79 -17.61 10.72
C HIS A 248 5.19 -16.29 10.21
N CYS A 249 4.33 -16.35 9.18
CA CYS A 249 3.62 -15.18 8.65
C CYS A 249 2.73 -14.51 9.71
N ARG A 250 2.01 -15.28 10.55
CA ARG A 250 1.17 -14.74 11.63
C ARG A 250 2.02 -14.05 12.70
N ARG A 251 3.16 -14.65 13.06
CA ARG A 251 4.11 -14.06 14.01
C ARG A 251 4.66 -12.72 13.51
N ILE A 252 5.02 -12.64 12.23
CA ILE A 252 5.46 -11.39 11.60
C ILE A 252 4.38 -10.32 11.67
N ILE A 253 3.16 -10.68 11.28
CA ILE A 253 2.04 -9.74 11.26
C ILE A 253 1.70 -9.24 12.67
N LYS A 254 1.79 -10.12 13.67
CA LYS A 254 1.65 -9.75 15.09
C LYS A 254 2.71 -8.72 15.51
N ILE A 255 3.98 -8.92 15.16
CA ILE A 255 5.05 -7.94 15.43
C ILE A 255 4.75 -6.58 14.80
N ALA A 256 4.31 -6.59 13.53
CA ALA A 256 3.92 -5.37 12.82
C ALA A 256 2.76 -4.64 13.52
N ARG A 257 1.72 -5.38 13.92
CA ARG A 257 0.57 -4.85 14.66
C ARG A 257 1.00 -4.21 15.97
N GLU A 258 1.75 -4.94 16.80
CA GLU A 258 2.21 -4.45 18.10
C GLU A 258 3.07 -3.19 17.96
N ALA A 259 3.89 -3.09 16.91
CA ALA A 259 4.68 -1.90 16.65
C ALA A 259 3.83 -0.67 16.32
N VAL A 260 2.81 -0.83 15.46
CA VAL A 260 1.90 0.26 15.11
C VAL A 260 0.94 0.60 16.27
N ASP A 261 0.54 -0.36 17.09
CA ASP A 261 -0.32 -0.10 18.25
C ASP A 261 0.41 0.67 19.37
N ARG A 262 1.73 0.51 19.49
CA ARG A 262 2.55 1.35 20.39
C ARG A 262 2.67 2.79 19.91
N LEU A 263 2.45 3.07 18.62
CA LEU A 263 2.48 4.42 18.08
C LEU A 263 1.19 5.17 18.46
N VAL A 264 1.33 6.13 19.38
CA VAL A 264 0.23 6.99 19.81
C VAL A 264 0.41 8.40 19.24
N VAL A 265 -0.38 8.71 18.21
CA VAL A 265 -0.45 10.08 17.67
C VAL A 265 -1.52 10.85 18.46
N ALA A 266 -1.11 11.44 19.59
CA ALA A 266 -2.00 12.20 20.49
C ALA A 266 -2.64 13.45 19.84
#